data_AF-A0A962GDJ1-F1
#
_entry.id   AF-A0A962GDJ1-F1
#
_cell.length_a   1.000
_cell.length_b   1.000
_cell.length_c   1.000
_cell.angle_alpha   90.00
_cell.angle_beta   90.00
_cell.angle_gamma   90.00
#
_symmetry.space_group_name_H-M   'P 1'
#
loop_
_entity.id
_entity.type
_entity.pdbx_description
1 polymer ?
#
loop_
_entity_poly.entity_id
_entity_poly.type
_entity_poly.pdbx_seq_one_letter_code
_entity_poly.pdbx_strand_id
1 'polypeptide(L)'
;MFDVAVIFLVVTSLLAYLNHRFIGLPTTIGVMTIALVLSLALIGLDRLGFGSLHDYEVSLLESIDFSDVLMQGMLSVLLFAGAMHVDLSELRAYRWQVGLLAVVGTVLSTVIVAASLWFFLPLVGVELGFLYCLVFGALISPTDPIAVMGILKSA
;
A
#
# COMPACT_ATOMS: atom_id res chain seq x y z
N MET A 1 15.69 -15.68 -4.46
CA MET A 1 14.68 -14.77 -5.07
C MET A 1 13.45 -15.52 -5.57
N PHE A 2 13.58 -16.57 -6.38
CA PHE A 2 12.42 -17.35 -6.84
C PHE A 2 11.64 -18.01 -5.69
N ASP A 3 12.31 -18.59 -4.68
CA ASP A 3 11.62 -19.23 -3.55
C ASP A 3 10.78 -18.23 -2.75
N VAL A 4 11.28 -17.02 -2.55
CA VAL A 4 10.57 -15.93 -1.88
C VAL A 4 9.34 -15.52 -2.70
N ALA A 5 9.49 -15.32 -4.01
CA ALA A 5 8.36 -15.03 -4.89
C ALA A 5 7.30 -16.14 -4.89
N VAL A 6 7.72 -17.41 -4.82
CA VAL A 6 6.83 -18.57 -4.69
C VAL A 6 6.12 -18.57 -3.35
N ILE A 7 6.81 -18.31 -2.24
CA ILE A 7 6.18 -18.20 -0.91
C ILE A 7 5.13 -17.08 -0.90
N PHE A 8 5.48 -15.89 -1.40
CA PHE A 8 4.50 -14.79 -1.50
C PHE A 8 3.32 -15.14 -2.41
N LEU A 9 3.55 -15.81 -3.54
CA LEU A 9 2.46 -16.27 -4.42
C LEU A 9 1.55 -17.28 -3.72
N VAL A 10 2.11 -18.27 -3.03
CA VAL A 10 1.34 -19.31 -2.34
C VAL A 10 0.54 -18.70 -1.19
N VAL A 11 1.16 -17.85 -0.37
CA VAL A 11 0.47 -17.16 0.74
C VAL A 11 -0.63 -16.24 0.20
N THR A 12 -0.33 -15.42 -0.80
CA THR A 12 -1.33 -14.52 -1.42
C THR A 12 -2.48 -15.30 -2.05
N SER A 13 -2.19 -16.41 -2.73
CA SER A 13 -3.18 -17.30 -3.32
C SER A 13 -4.08 -17.95 -2.26
N LEU A 14 -3.51 -18.42 -1.15
CA LEU A 14 -4.27 -18.95 -0.01
C LEU A 14 -5.20 -17.89 0.60
N LEU A 15 -4.69 -16.68 0.84
CA LEU A 15 -5.50 -15.57 1.35
C LEU A 15 -6.60 -15.15 0.38
N ALA A 16 -6.31 -15.13 -0.92
CA ALA A 16 -7.29 -14.83 -1.96
C ALA A 16 -8.38 -15.90 -2.05
N TYR A 17 -8.01 -17.18 -1.94
CA TYR A 17 -8.96 -18.29 -1.87
C TYR A 17 -9.84 -18.19 -0.62
N LEU A 18 -9.24 -17.92 0.54
CA LEU A 18 -9.98 -17.74 1.79
C LEU A 18 -10.95 -16.57 1.70
N ASN A 19 -10.51 -15.44 1.14
CA ASN A 19 -11.36 -14.29 0.87
C ASN A 19 -12.55 -14.67 -0.03
N HIS A 20 -12.28 -15.35 -1.15
CA HIS A 20 -13.34 -15.73 -2.09
C HIS A 20 -14.33 -16.74 -1.50
N ARG A 21 -13.85 -17.69 -0.67
CA ARG A 21 -14.69 -18.74 -0.08
C ARG A 21 -15.55 -18.28 1.10
N PHE A 22 -15.05 -17.37 1.94
CA PHE A 22 -15.70 -17.03 3.21
C PHE A 22 -16.14 -15.56 3.34
N ILE A 23 -15.45 -14.61 2.71
CA ILE A 23 -15.63 -13.17 2.95
C ILE A 23 -16.35 -12.46 1.79
N GLY A 24 -16.04 -12.82 0.54
CA GLY A 24 -16.71 -12.30 -0.65
C GLY A 24 -16.39 -10.84 -1.01
N LEU A 25 -15.35 -10.24 -0.41
CA LEU A 25 -14.90 -8.88 -0.73
C LEU A 25 -14.09 -8.84 -2.05
N PRO A 26 -13.99 -7.68 -2.73
CA PRO A 26 -13.04 -7.48 -3.82
C PRO A 26 -11.64 -7.96 -3.42
N THR A 27 -10.97 -8.69 -4.31
CA THR A 27 -9.76 -9.47 -3.99
C THR A 27 -8.67 -8.65 -3.31
N THR A 28 -8.42 -7.42 -3.77
CA THR A 28 -7.42 -6.51 -3.18
C THR A 28 -7.75 -6.14 -1.74
N ILE A 29 -9.00 -5.73 -1.46
CA ILE A 29 -9.46 -5.34 -0.12
C ILE A 29 -9.49 -6.54 0.81
N GLY A 30 -9.98 -7.68 0.32
CA GLY A 30 -10.11 -8.90 1.10
C GLY A 30 -8.77 -9.47 1.55
N VAL A 31 -7.82 -9.62 0.62
CA VAL A 31 -6.46 -10.10 0.94
C VAL A 31 -5.76 -9.15 1.92
N MET A 32 -5.85 -7.83 1.71
CA MET A 32 -5.27 -6.83 2.61
C MET A 32 -5.86 -6.94 4.03
N THR A 33 -7.18 -7.08 4.13
CA THR A 33 -7.87 -7.16 5.42
C THR A 33 -7.50 -8.43 6.18
N ILE A 34 -7.49 -9.59 5.50
CA ILE A 34 -7.10 -10.85 6.15
C ILE A 34 -5.63 -10.80 6.58
N ALA A 35 -4.74 -10.26 5.76
CA ALA A 35 -3.33 -10.10 6.11
C ALA A 35 -3.16 -9.18 7.34
N LEU A 36 -3.90 -8.07 7.41
CA LEU A 36 -3.87 -7.16 8.55
C LEU A 36 -4.40 -7.82 9.83
N VAL A 37 -5.51 -8.55 9.75
CA VAL A 37 -6.07 -9.28 10.90
C VAL A 37 -5.10 -10.36 11.38
N LEU A 38 -4.47 -11.10 10.46
CA LEU A 38 -3.49 -12.11 10.79
C LEU A 38 -2.24 -11.50 11.45
N SER A 39 -1.75 -10.37 10.94
CA SER A 39 -0.65 -9.61 11.54
C SER A 39 -0.98 -9.15 12.97
N LEU A 40 -2.17 -8.58 13.19
CA LEU A 40 -2.62 -8.18 14.53
C LEU A 40 -2.80 -9.37 15.47
N ALA A 41 -3.30 -10.51 14.95
CA ALA A 41 -3.46 -11.74 15.73
C ALA A 41 -2.10 -12.31 16.17
N LEU A 42 -1.08 -12.28 15.31
CA LEU A 42 0.29 -12.68 15.67
C LEU A 42 0.88 -11.78 16.77
N ILE A 43 0.77 -10.46 16.63
CA ILE A 43 1.20 -9.51 17.68
C ILE A 43 0.47 -9.76 18.99
N GLY A 44 -0.82 -10.11 18.93
CA GLY A 44 -1.62 -10.47 20.11
C GLY A 44 -1.17 -11.78 20.77
N LEU A 45 -0.84 -12.80 19.98
CA LEU A 45 -0.35 -14.11 20.45
C LEU A 45 1.04 -14.00 21.08
N ASP A 46 1.91 -13.16 20.52
CA ASP A 46 3.23 -12.87 21.08
C ASP A 46 3.12 -12.26 22.50
N ARG A 47 2.22 -11.28 22.66
CA ARG A 47 1.90 -10.67 23.97
C ARG A 47 1.34 -11.67 25.00
N LEU A 48 0.75 -12.79 24.56
CA LEU A 48 0.19 -13.84 25.42
C LEU A 48 1.21 -14.91 25.84
N GLY A 49 2.49 -14.77 25.45
CA GLY A 49 3.58 -15.62 25.91
C GLY A 49 3.88 -16.82 25.01
N PHE A 50 3.31 -16.90 23.80
CA PHE A 50 3.65 -17.90 22.78
C PHE A 50 4.88 -17.46 21.94
N GLY A 51 5.87 -16.82 22.57
CA GLY A 51 6.99 -16.10 21.93
C GLY A 51 8.10 -16.97 21.33
N SER A 52 7.81 -18.18 20.84
CA SER A 52 8.83 -19.05 20.21
C SER A 52 9.02 -18.78 18.70
N LEU A 53 8.40 -17.75 18.14
CA LEU A 53 8.42 -17.42 16.71
C LEU A 53 9.27 -16.19 16.34
N HIS A 54 9.79 -15.46 17.33
CA HIS A 54 10.46 -14.17 17.12
C HIS A 54 11.75 -14.30 16.29
N ASP A 55 12.56 -15.34 16.52
CA ASP A 55 13.85 -15.51 15.82
C ASP A 55 13.70 -15.93 14.34
N TYR A 56 12.61 -16.60 13.98
CA TYR A 56 12.33 -17.00 12.60
C TYR A 56 11.71 -15.86 11.77
N GLU A 57 10.92 -14.98 12.40
CA GLU A 57 10.33 -13.81 11.74
C GLU A 57 11.39 -12.76 11.35
N VAL A 58 12.35 -12.48 12.23
CA VAL A 58 13.39 -11.45 11.97
C VAL A 58 14.36 -11.88 10.88
N SER A 59 14.76 -13.15 10.83
CA SER A 59 15.69 -13.67 9.81
C SER A 59 15.07 -13.77 8.41
N LEU A 60 13.76 -14.03 8.31
CA LEU A 60 13.05 -13.95 7.02
C LEU A 60 12.89 -12.51 6.52
N LEU A 61 12.62 -11.55 7.43
CA LEU A 61 12.50 -10.13 7.08
C LEU A 61 13.85 -9.50 6.66
N GLU A 62 14.96 -9.84 7.32
CA GLU A 62 16.29 -9.35 6.93
C GLU A 62 16.81 -9.94 5.61
N SER A 63 16.29 -11.11 5.20
CA SER A 63 16.70 -11.76 3.94
C SER A 63 16.08 -11.15 2.68
N ILE A 64 15.14 -10.21 2.83
CA ILE A 64 14.36 -9.66 1.73
C ILE A 64 14.50 -8.14 1.70
N ASP A 65 15.20 -7.62 0.70
CA ASP A 65 15.13 -6.20 0.36
C ASP A 65 13.84 -5.91 -0.42
N PHE A 66 12.73 -5.84 0.32
CA PHE A 66 11.40 -5.60 -0.25
C PHE A 66 11.35 -4.23 -0.95
N SER A 67 12.05 -3.23 -0.40
CA SER A 67 12.17 -1.92 -1.01
C SER A 67 12.78 -2.01 -2.39
N ASP A 68 13.91 -2.69 -2.56
CA ASP A 68 14.54 -2.82 -3.88
C ASP A 68 13.66 -3.56 -4.87
N VAL A 69 13.06 -4.68 -4.47
CA VAL A 69 12.17 -5.47 -5.35
C VAL A 69 10.95 -4.64 -5.78
N LEU A 70 10.33 -3.93 -4.85
CA LEU A 70 9.11 -3.16 -5.13
C LEU A 70 9.42 -1.86 -5.88
N MET A 71 10.39 -1.08 -5.40
CA MET A 71 10.72 0.24 -5.93
C MET A 71 11.45 0.16 -7.27
N GLN A 72 12.43 -0.73 -7.41
CA GLN A 72 13.25 -0.82 -8.62
C GLN A 72 12.62 -1.76 -9.66
N GLY A 73 12.01 -2.86 -9.21
CA GLY A 73 11.41 -3.88 -10.08
C GLY A 73 9.94 -3.60 -10.39
N MET A 74 9.07 -3.81 -9.41
CA MET A 74 7.63 -3.94 -9.64
C MET A 74 6.96 -2.61 -10.04
N LEU A 75 7.27 -1.50 -9.38
CA LEU A 75 6.66 -0.20 -9.67
C LEU A 75 6.91 0.26 -11.10
N SER A 76 8.15 0.12 -11.60
CA SER A 76 8.50 0.48 -12.98
C SER A 76 7.64 -0.25 -14.01
N VAL A 77 7.45 -1.56 -13.82
CA VAL A 77 6.63 -2.40 -14.71
C VAL A 77 5.15 -2.05 -14.60
N LEU A 78 4.64 -1.82 -13.38
CA LEU A 78 3.24 -1.44 -13.16
C LEU A 78 2.91 -0.07 -13.76
N LEU A 79 3.80 0.92 -13.60
CA LEU A 79 3.62 2.25 -14.19
C LEU A 79 3.68 2.21 -15.72
N PHE A 80 4.56 1.39 -16.29
CA PHE A 80 4.61 1.17 -17.74
C PHE A 80 3.32 0.50 -18.25
N ALA A 81 2.89 -0.58 -17.61
CA ALA A 81 1.66 -1.28 -17.96
C ALA A 81 0.43 -0.36 -17.83
N GLY A 82 0.37 0.46 -16.77
CA GLY A 82 -0.65 1.47 -16.57
C GLY A 82 -0.68 2.49 -17.70
N ALA A 83 0.49 3.04 -18.08
CA ALA A 83 0.61 4.01 -19.16
C ALA A 83 0.17 3.46 -20.52
N MET A 84 0.43 2.17 -20.80
CA MET A 84 0.00 1.51 -22.05
C MET A 84 -1.52 1.40 -22.19
N HIS A 85 -2.28 1.45 -21.08
CA HIS A 85 -3.75 1.42 -21.10
C HIS A 85 -4.39 2.81 -21.17
N VAL A 86 -3.61 3.90 -21.09
CA VAL A 86 -4.13 5.28 -21.13
C VAL A 86 -4.38 5.73 -22.57
N ASP A 87 -5.60 6.18 -22.84
CA ASP A 87 -5.94 6.81 -24.12
C ASP A 87 -5.37 8.25 -24.19
N LEU A 88 -4.39 8.44 -25.06
CA LEU A 88 -3.72 9.73 -25.29
C LEU A 88 -4.68 10.80 -25.84
N SER A 89 -5.71 10.41 -26.59
CA SER A 89 -6.69 11.34 -27.16
C SER A 89 -7.59 11.92 -26.08
N GLU A 90 -8.05 11.08 -25.15
CA GLU A 90 -8.84 11.49 -23.98
C GLU A 90 -8.00 12.29 -22.98
N LEU A 91 -6.76 11.85 -22.72
CA LEU A 91 -5.82 12.59 -21.87
C LEU A 91 -5.56 13.99 -22.42
N ARG A 92 -5.44 14.14 -23.75
CA ARG A 92 -5.28 15.46 -24.38
C ARG A 92 -6.52 16.34 -24.24
N ALA A 93 -7.71 15.75 -24.29
CA ALA A 93 -8.97 16.47 -24.10
C ALA A 93 -9.11 17.02 -22.67
N TYR A 94 -8.70 16.24 -21.66
CA TYR A 94 -8.79 16.58 -20.23
C TYR A 94 -7.47 17.01 -19.57
N ARG A 95 -6.46 17.39 -20.36
CA ARG A 95 -5.10 17.67 -19.89
C ARG A 95 -5.01 18.69 -18.75
N TRP A 96 -5.91 19.68 -18.73
CA TRP A 96 -5.88 20.73 -17.72
C TRP A 96 -6.43 20.22 -16.38
N GLN A 97 -7.51 19.45 -16.43
CA GLN A 97 -8.14 18.82 -15.27
C GLN A 97 -7.20 17.79 -14.65
N VAL A 98 -6.64 16.90 -15.48
CA VAL A 98 -5.69 15.88 -15.03
C VAL A 98 -4.43 16.52 -14.48
N GLY A 99 -3.85 17.51 -15.17
CA GLY A 99 -2.65 18.21 -14.68
C GLY A 99 -2.89 18.94 -13.36
N LEU A 100 -4.04 19.57 -13.19
CA LEU A 100 -4.38 20.29 -11.95
C LEU A 100 -4.58 19.32 -10.79
N LEU A 101 -5.30 18.20 -10.98
CA LEU A 101 -5.44 17.18 -9.94
C LEU A 101 -4.10 16.53 -9.59
N ALA A 102 -3.31 16.15 -10.61
CA ALA A 102 -2.07 15.42 -10.42
C ALA A 102 -0.96 16.26 -9.78
N VAL A 103 -0.91 17.57 -10.03
CA VAL A 103 0.14 18.46 -9.50
C VAL A 103 -0.38 19.29 -8.34
N VAL A 104 -1.39 20.12 -8.58
CA VAL A 104 -1.89 21.05 -7.55
C VAL A 104 -2.63 20.29 -6.47
N GLY A 105 -3.49 19.34 -6.86
CA GLY A 105 -4.25 18.51 -5.92
C GLY A 105 -3.35 17.69 -4.99
N THR A 106 -2.32 17.04 -5.53
CA THR A 106 -1.38 16.22 -4.74
C THR A 106 -0.49 17.06 -3.83
N VAL A 107 0.01 18.21 -4.28
CA VAL A 107 0.80 19.12 -3.43
C VAL A 107 -0.07 19.69 -2.31
N LEU A 108 -1.29 20.14 -2.63
CA LEU A 108 -2.22 20.67 -1.64
C LEU A 108 -2.59 19.62 -0.60
N SER A 109 -2.92 18.40 -1.04
CA SER A 109 -3.25 17.28 -0.16
C SER A 109 -2.04 16.90 0.72
N THR A 110 -0.83 16.86 0.17
CA THR A 110 0.42 16.65 0.94
C THR A 110 0.55 17.65 2.09
N VAL A 111 0.37 18.95 1.81
CA VAL A 111 0.47 20.00 2.83
C VAL A 111 -0.66 19.90 3.85
N ILE A 112 -1.90 19.64 3.41
CA ILE A 112 -3.05 19.51 4.31
C ILE A 112 -2.86 18.32 5.26
N VAL A 113 -2.45 17.16 4.76
CA VAL A 113 -2.17 15.97 5.57
C VAL A 113 -1.04 16.26 6.56
N ALA A 114 0.06 16.85 6.09
CA ALA A 114 1.21 17.17 6.92
C ALA A 114 0.87 18.14 8.05
N ALA A 115 0.14 19.22 7.73
CA ALA A 115 -0.32 20.20 8.71
C ALA A 115 -1.31 19.58 9.72
N SER A 116 -2.23 18.73 9.24
CA SER A 116 -3.17 18.02 10.11
C SER A 116 -2.43 17.12 11.09
N LEU A 117 -1.48 16.32 10.59
CA LEU A 117 -0.66 15.45 11.43
C LEU A 117 0.15 16.26 12.44
N TRP A 118 0.86 17.28 12.00
CA TRP A 118 1.64 18.15 12.89
C TRP A 118 0.79 18.80 13.99
N PHE A 119 -0.48 19.12 13.71
CA PHE A 119 -1.40 19.70 14.68
C PHE A 119 -2.00 18.66 15.64
N PHE A 120 -2.41 17.48 15.14
CA PHE A 120 -3.14 16.49 15.94
C PHE A 120 -2.24 15.49 16.69
N LEU A 121 -1.06 15.13 16.15
CA LEU A 121 -0.14 14.17 16.80
C LEU A 121 0.32 14.60 18.21
N PRO A 122 0.61 15.89 18.48
CA PRO A 122 0.95 16.34 19.83
C PRO A 122 -0.15 16.06 20.86
N LEU A 123 -1.43 16.00 20.46
CA LEU A 123 -2.54 15.69 21.37
C LEU A 123 -2.50 14.24 21.89
N VAL A 124 -1.83 13.34 21.18
CA VAL A 124 -1.65 11.92 21.54
C VAL A 124 -0.28 11.70 22.20
N GLY A 125 0.48 12.78 22.45
CA GLY A 125 1.81 12.71 23.06
C GLY A 125 2.93 12.33 22.08
N VAL A 126 2.68 12.44 20.77
CA VAL A 126 3.68 12.15 19.73
C VAL A 126 4.14 13.47 19.10
N GLU A 127 5.39 13.84 19.33
CA GLU A 127 5.98 15.03 18.73
C GLU A 127 6.81 14.65 17.50
N LEU A 128 6.34 15.06 16.32
CA LEU A 128 7.05 14.86 15.07
C LEU A 128 7.39 16.21 14.44
N GLY A 129 8.62 16.34 13.95
CA GLY A 129 9.03 17.51 13.18
C GLY A 129 8.20 17.65 11.91
N PHE A 130 7.87 18.89 11.53
CA PHE A 130 7.02 19.17 10.37
C PHE A 130 7.53 18.52 9.07
N LEU A 131 8.85 18.41 8.89
CA LEU A 131 9.45 17.72 7.73
C LEU A 131 9.05 16.24 7.66
N TYR A 132 8.98 15.52 8.78
CA TYR A 132 8.54 14.13 8.79
C TYR A 132 7.06 14.01 8.43
N CYS A 133 6.22 14.91 8.94
CA CYS A 133 4.81 14.98 8.55
C CYS A 133 4.66 15.30 7.05
N LEU A 134 5.54 16.15 6.49
CA LEU A 134 5.56 16.48 5.06
C LEU A 134 5.95 15.28 4.20
N VAL A 135 6.97 14.53 4.60
CA VAL A 135 7.37 13.28 3.91
C VAL A 135 6.24 12.26 3.95
N PHE A 136 5.58 12.08 5.10
CA PHE A 136 4.42 11.19 5.20
C PHE A 136 3.26 11.66 4.31
N GLY A 137 2.95 12.96 4.31
CA GLY A 137 1.94 13.54 3.43
C GLY A 137 2.25 13.28 1.96
N ALA A 138 3.50 13.44 1.54
CA ALA A 138 3.93 13.21 0.17
C ALA A 138 3.83 11.73 -0.23
N LEU A 139 4.03 10.81 0.72
CA LEU A 139 3.93 9.37 0.51
C LEU A 139 2.49 8.92 0.27
N ILE A 140 1.51 9.46 1.03
CA ILE A 140 0.12 8.99 0.96
C ILE A 140 -0.78 9.81 0.02
N SER A 141 -0.34 10.99 -0.41
CA SER A 141 -1.18 11.89 -1.19
C SER A 141 -1.41 11.48 -2.65
N PRO A 142 -0.45 10.86 -3.37
CA PRO A 142 -0.71 10.35 -4.73
C PRO A 142 -1.74 9.22 -4.69
N THR A 143 -2.71 9.25 -5.61
CA THR A 143 -3.74 8.21 -5.71
C THR A 143 -3.34 7.11 -6.69
N ASP A 144 -3.57 5.84 -6.33
CA ASP A 144 -3.29 4.68 -7.20
C ASP A 144 -4.53 4.32 -8.06
N PRO A 145 -4.51 4.58 -9.38
CA PRO A 145 -5.62 4.24 -10.26
C PRO A 145 -5.78 2.73 -10.47
N ILE A 146 -4.72 1.94 -10.30
CA ILE A 146 -4.72 0.50 -10.58
C ILE A 146 -5.65 -0.23 -9.59
N ALA A 147 -5.56 0.12 -8.32
CA ALA A 147 -6.41 -0.42 -7.26
C ALA A 147 -7.91 -0.14 -7.50
N VAL A 148 -8.25 1.07 -7.99
CA VAL A 148 -9.64 1.49 -8.22
C VAL A 148 -10.22 0.91 -9.51
N MET A 149 -9.44 0.87 -10.61
CA MET A 149 -9.89 0.29 -11.88
C MET A 149 -10.20 -1.21 -11.78
N GLY A 150 -9.47 -1.96 -10.95
CA GLY A 150 -9.75 -3.38 -10.71
C GLY A 150 -11.10 -3.62 -10.05
N ILE A 151 -11.55 -2.68 -9.19
CA ILE A 151 -12.85 -2.75 -8.52
C ILE A 151 -13.97 -2.31 -9.47
N LEU A 152 -13.79 -1.21 -10.20
CA LEU A 152 -14.81 -0.65 -11.11
C LEU A 152 -15.14 -1.56 -12.30
N LYS A 153 -14.21 -2.41 -12.75
CA LYS A 153 -14.48 -3.41 -13.81
C LYS A 153 -15.24 -4.64 -13.31
N SER A 154 -15.30 -4.84 -11.99
CA SER A 154 -15.89 -6.02 -11.34
C SER A 154 -17.29 -5.75 -10.77
N ALA A 155 -17.75 -4.49 -10.84
CA ALA A 155 -19.09 -4.02 -10.47
C ALA A 155 -19.91 -3.72 -11.73
#